data_AF-H0E7J9-F1
#
_entry.id   AF-H0E7J9-F1
#
_cell.length_a   1.000
_cell.length_b   1.000
_cell.length_c   1.000
_cell.angle_alpha   90.00
_cell.angle_beta   90.00
_cell.angle_gamma   90.00
#
_symmetry.space_group_name_H-M   'P 1'
#
loop_
_entity.id
_entity.type
_entity.pdbx_description
1 polymer ?
#
loop_
_entity_poly.entity_id
_entity_poly.type
_entity_poly.pdbx_seq_one_letter_code
_entity_poly.pdbx_strand_id
1 'polypeptide(L)' 'MSTDQVERAVLLRLLDCLPIHLTIEEVVREVADASDEFGPRDEATNAIGALVRAGLAYRHGAFVVPSRAATRFATITEV' A
#
# COMPACT_ATOMS: atom_id res chain seq x y z
N MET A 1 -6.85 13.09 -2.61
CA MET A 1 -5.40 12.94 -2.95
C MET A 1 -5.26 12.67 -4.45
N SER A 2 -4.09 12.88 -5.08
CA SER A 2 -3.88 12.35 -6.45
C SER A 2 -3.67 10.83 -6.41
N THR A 3 -3.94 10.10 -7.51
CA THR A 3 -3.75 8.65 -7.58
C THR A 3 -2.35 8.22 -7.10
N ASP A 4 -1.31 8.89 -7.60
CA ASP A 4 0.08 8.63 -7.23
C ASP A 4 0.36 8.87 -5.74
N GLN A 5 -0.33 9.82 -5.11
CA GLN A 5 -0.20 10.07 -3.68
C GLN A 5 -0.83 8.93 -2.85
N VAL A 6 -1.97 8.38 -3.30
CA VAL A 6 -2.61 7.24 -2.61
C VAL A 6 -1.80 5.97 -2.81
N GLU A 7 -1.30 5.71 -4.02
CA GLU A 7 -0.38 4.60 -4.29
C GLU A 7 0.89 4.69 -3.43
N ARG A 8 1.47 5.89 -3.31
CA ARG A 8 2.61 6.12 -2.41
C ARG A 8 2.24 5.84 -0.95
N ALA A 9 1.11 6.35 -0.47
CA ALA A 9 0.68 6.17 0.92
C ALA A 9 0.47 4.68 1.26
N VAL A 10 -0.19 3.94 0.36
CA VAL A 10 -0.36 2.48 0.49
C VAL A 10 1.00 1.78 0.51
N LEU A 11 1.90 2.09 -0.43
CA LEU A 11 3.19 1.42 -0.52
C LEU A 11 4.07 1.68 0.70
N LEU A 12 4.14 2.93 1.18
CA LEU A 12 4.87 3.27 2.40
C LEU A 12 4.29 2.54 3.61
N ARG A 13 2.96 2.49 3.74
CA ARG A 13 2.33 1.80 4.85
C ARG A 13 2.67 0.31 4.88
N LEU A 14 2.73 -0.34 3.72
CA LEU A 14 3.16 -1.73 3.59
C LEU A 14 4.62 -1.95 3.97
N LEU A 15 5.50 -0.99 3.65
CA LEU A 15 6.93 -1.06 3.97
C LEU A 15 7.18 -0.81 5.47
N ASP A 16 6.51 0.19 6.05
CA ASP A 16 6.63 0.56 7.46
C ASP A 16 6.18 -0.56 8.41
N CYS A 17 5.25 -1.40 7.96
CA CYS A 17 4.75 -2.51 8.74
C CYS A 17 5.65 -3.75 8.71
N LEU A 18 6.66 -3.81 7.84
CA LEU A 18 7.51 -5.01 7.75
C LEU A 18 8.20 -5.32 9.09
N PRO A 19 8.24 -6.60 9.50
CA PRO A 19 7.85 -7.80 8.74
C PRO A 19 6.36 -8.21 8.88
N ILE A 20 5.50 -7.40 9.49
CA ILE A 20 4.07 -7.68 9.65
C ILE A 20 3.37 -7.51 8.29
N HIS A 21 2.55 -8.48 7.91
CA HIS A 21 1.74 -8.41 6.69
C HIS A 21 0.35 -7.86 7.03
N LEU A 22 -0.09 -6.87 6.26
CA LEU A 22 -1.42 -6.28 6.41
C LEU A 22 -2.42 -6.97 5.50
N THR A 23 -3.64 -7.11 5.98
CA THR A 23 -4.80 -7.42 5.14
C THR A 23 -5.18 -6.20 4.31
N ILE A 24 -5.85 -6.43 3.18
CA ILE A 24 -6.39 -5.34 2.35
C ILE A 24 -7.32 -4.44 3.17
N GLU A 25 -8.14 -5.01 4.05
CA GLU A 25 -9.03 -4.26 4.92
C GLU A 25 -8.27 -3.36 5.91
N GLU A 26 -7.20 -3.87 6.52
CA GLU A 26 -6.34 -3.07 7.40
C GLU A 26 -5.67 -1.93 6.66
N VAL A 27 -5.10 -2.18 5.47
CA VAL A 27 -4.48 -1.13 4.65
C VAL A 27 -5.51 -0.07 4.27
N VAL A 28 -6.68 -0.50 3.80
CA VAL A 28 -7.76 0.42 3.41
C VAL A 28 -8.22 1.25 4.61
N ARG A 29 -8.38 0.64 5.79
CA ARG A 29 -8.76 1.34 7.01
C ARG A 29 -7.69 2.36 7.42
N GLU A 30 -6.43 1.97 7.47
CA GLU A 30 -5.35 2.84 7.95
C GLU A 30 -5.05 3.99 6.98
N VAL A 31 -5.14 3.76 5.67
CA VAL A 31 -4.96 4.81 4.66
C VAL A 31 -6.18 5.73 4.60
N ALA A 32 -7.40 5.19 4.79
CA ALA A 32 -8.62 5.98 4.85
C ALA A 32 -8.71 6.82 6.11
N ASP A 33 -8.38 6.27 7.28
CA ASP A 33 -8.41 6.99 8.56
C ASP A 33 -7.35 8.11 8.62
N ALA A 34 -6.29 8.01 7.80
CA ALA A 34 -5.30 9.07 7.62
C ALA A 34 -5.78 10.22 6.70
N SER A 35 -6.93 10.07 6.03
CA SER A 35 -7.49 11.04 5.10
C SER A 35 -8.88 11.48 5.59
N ASP A 36 -9.03 12.74 6.01
CA ASP A 36 -10.30 13.33 6.51
C ASP A 36 -11.41 13.45 5.43
N GLU A 37 -11.25 12.84 4.24
CA GLU A 37 -12.19 12.95 3.12
C GLU A 37 -13.07 11.68 3.00
N PHE A 38 -14.35 11.84 2.63
CA PHE A 38 -15.26 10.74 2.31
C PHE A 38 -15.07 10.33 0.83
N GLY A 39 -14.09 9.46 0.59
CA GLY A 39 -13.68 8.88 -0.70
C GLY A 39 -12.51 7.85 -0.69
N PRO A 40 -11.76 7.62 0.41
CA PRO A 40 -10.45 6.97 0.34
C PRO A 40 -10.50 5.44 0.28
N ARG A 41 -11.64 4.79 0.55
CA ARG A 41 -11.70 3.31 0.53
C ARG A 41 -11.56 2.74 -0.86
N ASP A 42 -12.29 3.30 -1.82
CA ASP A 42 -12.21 2.88 -3.22
C ASP A 42 -10.87 3.31 -3.84
N GLU A 43 -10.38 4.49 -3.49
CA GLU A 43 -9.06 4.96 -3.92
C GLU A 43 -7.93 4.06 -3.41
N ALA A 44 -7.95 3.68 -2.13
CA ALA A 44 -6.97 2.77 -1.55
C ALA A 44 -7.04 1.37 -2.18
N THR A 45 -8.25 0.85 -2.41
CA THR A 45 -8.44 -0.45 -3.08
C THR A 45 -7.91 -0.41 -4.52
N ASN A 46 -8.19 0.67 -5.25
CA ASN A 46 -7.70 0.88 -6.61
C ASN A 46 -6.17 1.02 -6.64
N ALA A 47 -5.60 1.74 -5.69
CA ALA A 47 -4.15 1.90 -5.52
C ALA A 47 -3.45 0.56 -5.22
N ILE A 48 -4.02 -0.28 -4.34
CA ILE A 48 -3.53 -1.65 -4.11
C ILE A 48 -3.51 -2.43 -5.44
N GLY A 49 -4.61 -2.35 -6.21
CA GLY A 49 -4.69 -2.99 -7.52
C GLY A 49 -3.63 -2.49 -8.52
N ALA A 50 -3.37 -1.18 -8.53
CA ALA A 50 -2.34 -0.57 -9.38
C ALA A 50 -0.93 -1.03 -8.99
N LEU A 51 -0.60 -1.02 -7.71
CA LEU A 51 0.69 -1.48 -7.18
C LEU A 51 0.92 -2.98 -7.46
N VAL A 52 -0.13 -3.81 -7.37
CA VAL A 52 -0.05 -5.23 -7.74
C VAL A 52 0.22 -5.39 -9.24
N ARG A 53 -0.50 -4.66 -10.10
CA ARG A 53 -0.26 -4.69 -11.55
C ARG A 53 1.14 -4.18 -11.92
N ALA A 54 1.67 -3.22 -11.17
CA ALA A 54 3.02 -2.69 -11.35
C ALA A 54 4.13 -3.61 -10.78
N GLY A 55 3.78 -4.67 -10.06
CA GLY A 55 4.76 -5.57 -9.43
C GLY A 55 5.44 -4.97 -8.19
N LEU A 56 4.90 -3.89 -7.63
CA LEU A 56 5.38 -3.26 -6.39
C LEU A 56 4.75 -3.86 -5.13
N ALA A 57 3.62 -4.54 -5.28
CA ALA A 57 2.99 -5.33 -4.24
C ALA A 57 2.57 -6.72 -4.76
N TYR A 58 2.39 -7.67 -3.86
CA TYR A 58 1.81 -8.97 -4.14
C TYR A 58 0.60 -9.21 -3.24
N ARG A 59 -0.44 -9.83 -3.79
CA ARG A 59 -1.63 -10.23 -3.05
C ARG A 59 -1.59 -11.74 -2.77
N HIS A 60 -1.75 -12.11 -1.51
CA HIS A 60 -1.90 -13.49 -1.08
C HIS A 60 -3.20 -13.66 -0.27
N GLY A 61 -4.28 -14.08 -0.93
CA GLY A 61 -5.60 -14.17 -0.31
C GLY A 61 -6.10 -12.79 0.14
N ALA A 62 -6.26 -12.63 1.46
CA ALA A 62 -6.66 -11.37 2.09
C ALA A 62 -5.48 -10.41 2.34
N PHE A 63 -4.24 -10.89 2.25
CA PHE A 63 -3.05 -10.10 2.55
C PHE A 63 -2.51 -9.40 1.31
N VAL A 64 -1.91 -8.24 1.54
CA VAL A 64 -1.09 -7.54 0.58
C VAL A 64 0.28 -7.29 1.21
N VAL A 65 1.33 -7.58 0.45
CA VAL A 65 2.73 -7.45 0.89
C VAL A 65 3.53 -6.67 -0.13
N PRO A 66 4.51 -5.85 0.29
CA PRO A 66 5.41 -5.21 -0.67
C PRO A 66 6.22 -6.27 -1.40
N SER A 67 6.48 -6.06 -2.69
CA SER A 67 7.28 -6.99 -3.47
C SER A 67 8.74 -6.94 -3.04
N ARG A 68 9.51 -7.99 -3.34
CA ARG A 68 10.95 -8.01 -3.07
C ARG A 68 11.69 -6.82 -3.69
N ALA A 69 11.25 -6.37 -4.87
CA ALA A 69 11.83 -5.20 -5.54
C ALA A 69 11.54 -3.91 -4.74
N ALA A 70 10.31 -3.73 -4.28
CA ALA A 70 9.93 -2.58 -3.46
C ALA A 70 10.67 -2.56 -2.12
N THR A 71 10.71 -3.69 -1.41
CA THR A 71 11.47 -3.80 -0.14
C THR A 71 12.95 -3.53 -0.34
N ARG A 72 13.56 -4.08 -1.40
CA ARG A 72 14.97 -3.85 -1.69
C ARG A 72 15.24 -2.39 -2.02
N PHE A 73 14.37 -1.77 -2.82
CA PHE A 73 14.46 -0.35 -3.15
C PHE A 73 14.41 0.52 -1.89
N ALA A 74 13.39 0.37 -1.04
CA ALA A 74 13.27 1.12 0.21
C ALA A 74 14.51 0.96 1.11
N THR A 75 15.04 -0.26 1.21
CA THR A 75 16.25 -0.56 2.00
C THR A 75 17.48 0.20 1.51
N ILE A 76 17.65 0.36 0.19
CA ILE A 76 18.85 1.02 -0.38
C ILE A 76 18.69 2.54 -0.54
N THR A 77 17.47 3.06 -0.40
CA THR A 77 17.18 4.49 -0.52
C THR A 77 16.82 5.15 0.82
N GLU A 78 16.75 4.40 1.91
CA GLU A 78 16.31 4.88 3.24
C GLU A 78 14.97 5.63 3.17
N VAL A 79 14.03 5.10 2.39
CA VAL A 79 12.66 5.62 2.25
C VAL A 79 11.76 5.01 3.30
#